data_AF-A0A937X0H5-F1
#
_entry.id   AF-A0A937X0H5-F1
#
_cell.length_a   1.000
_cell.length_b   1.000
_cell.length_c   1.000
_cell.angle_alpha   90.00
_cell.angle_beta   90.00
_cell.angle_gamma   90.00
#
_symmetry.space_group_name_H-M   'P 1'
#
loop_
_entity.id
_entity.type
_entity.pdbx_description
1 polymer ?
#
loop_
_entity_poly.entity_id
_entity_poly.type
_entity_poly.pdbx_seq_one_letter_code
_entity_poly.pdbx_strand_id
1 'polypeptide(L)'
;MPLTIPAAWSKYVAVAILAALDTGLGGIRSGLENRFDLSVFISGVSANTLLAAGLTFLGDKLGIDLYLAAIVVFGVRIFENLAKIRRLLLGRFWAT
;
A
#
# COMPACT_ATOMS: atom_id res chain seq x y z
N MET A 1 16.24 -2.85 25.41
CA MET A 1 15.47 -1.58 25.39
C MET A 1 14.47 -1.71 24.25
N PRO A 2 13.15 -1.59 24.47
CA PRO A 2 12.20 -1.67 23.37
C PRO A 2 12.40 -0.44 22.47
N LEU A 3 12.60 -0.65 21.17
CA LEU A 3 12.67 0.40 20.15
C LEU A 3 11.30 1.08 20.07
N THR A 4 11.07 2.07 20.92
CA THR A 4 9.81 2.83 20.96
C THR A 4 9.93 3.92 19.91
N ILE A 5 9.23 3.76 18.79
CA ILE A 5 9.13 4.83 17.77
C ILE A 5 8.47 6.04 18.46
N PRO A 6 9.08 7.24 18.42
CA PRO A 6 8.47 8.41 19.04
C PRO A 6 7.06 8.63 18.47
N ALA A 7 6.08 8.92 19.33
CA ALA A 7 4.66 8.97 18.95
C ALA A 7 4.38 9.88 17.74
N ALA A 8 5.16 10.95 17.56
CA ALA A 8 5.07 11.87 16.43
C ALA A 8 5.34 11.21 15.07
N TRP A 9 6.20 10.19 15.01
CA TRP A 9 6.58 9.51 13.76
C TRP A 9 5.74 8.25 13.49
N SER A 10 5.02 7.76 14.51
CA SER A 10 4.24 6.53 14.42
C SER A 10 3.20 6.57 13.28
N LYS A 11 2.53 7.72 13.08
CA LYS A 11 1.56 7.91 11.99
C LYS A 11 2.21 7.78 10.61
N TYR A 12 3.33 8.46 10.41
CA TYR A 12 4.08 8.43 9.14
C TYR A 12 4.64 7.05 8.83
N VAL A 13 5.17 6.36 9.84
CA VAL A 13 5.69 4.99 9.71
C VAL A 13 4.56 4.02 9.37
N ALA A 14 3.40 4.11 10.02
CA ALA A 14 2.25 3.25 9.73
C ALA A 14 1.78 3.39 8.28
N VAL A 15 1.65 4.63 7.80
CA VAL A 15 1.28 4.93 6.41
C VAL A 15 2.33 4.42 5.43
N ALA A 16 3.62 4.59 5.74
CA ALA A 16 4.71 4.09 4.90
C ALA A 16 4.74 2.56 4.80
N ILE A 17 4.52 1.85 5.91
CA ILE A 17 4.44 0.38 5.93
C ILE A 17 3.27 -0.10 5.07
N LEU A 18 2.09 0.53 5.19
CA LEU A 18 0.92 0.18 4.39
C LEU A 18 1.14 0.45 2.90
N ALA A 19 1.78 1.57 2.56
CA ALA A 19 2.12 1.90 1.18
C ALA A 19 3.08 0.88 0.56
N ALA A 20 4.10 0.44 1.33
CA ALA A 20 5.04 -0.58 0.91
C ALA A 20 4.36 -1.94 0.73
N LEU A 21 3.45 -2.33 1.64
CA LEU A 21 2.72 -3.59 1.57
C LEU A 21 1.77 -3.64 0.36
N ASP A 22 0.98 -2.58 0.15
CA ASP A 22 0.08 -2.46 -1.01
C ASP A 22 0.85 -2.58 -2.33
N THR A 23 1.96 -1.86 -2.41
CA THR A 23 2.89 -1.91 -3.55
C THR A 23 3.42 -3.32 -3.79
N GLY A 24 3.96 -3.98 -2.75
CA GLY A 24 4.51 -5.32 -2.87
C GLY A 24 3.48 -6.33 -3.39
N LEU A 25 2.26 -6.26 -2.88
CA LEU A 25 1.14 -7.09 -3.36
C LEU A 25 0.74 -6.75 -4.79
N GLY A 26 0.69 -5.47 -5.17
CA GLY A 26 0.46 -5.05 -6.56
C GLY A 26 1.52 -5.58 -7.53
N GLY A 27 2.79 -5.58 -7.10
CA GLY A 27 3.91 -6.17 -7.84
C GLY A 27 3.72 -7.67 -8.06
N ILE A 28 3.44 -8.43 -6.99
CA ILE A 28 3.15 -9.87 -7.07
C ILE A 28 1.99 -10.15 -8.02
N ARG A 29 0.89 -9.39 -7.89
CA ARG A 29 -0.28 -9.52 -8.77
C ARG A 29 0.09 -9.33 -10.25
N SER A 30 0.78 -8.23 -10.58
CA SER A 30 1.15 -7.92 -11.96
C SER A 30 2.15 -8.93 -12.56
N GLY A 31 3.03 -9.49 -11.72
CA GLY A 31 3.89 -10.62 -12.09
C GLY A 31 3.10 -11.88 -12.42
N LEU A 32 2.08 -12.23 -11.61
CA LEU A 32 1.19 -13.36 -11.88
C LEU A 32 0.33 -13.16 -13.14
N GLU A 33 0.01 -11.91 -13.48
CA GLU A 33 -0.74 -11.53 -14.69
C GLU A 33 0.13 -11.50 -15.97
N ASN A 34 1.45 -11.76 -15.88
CA ASN A 34 2.43 -11.57 -16.98
C ASN A 34 2.37 -10.16 -17.61
N ARG A 35 1.96 -9.16 -16.83
CA ARG A 35 1.87 -7.75 -17.24
C ARG A 35 2.71 -6.86 -16.34
N PHE A 36 3.77 -7.41 -15.76
CA PHE A 36 4.67 -6.65 -14.91
C PHE A 36 5.43 -5.62 -15.75
N ASP A 37 5.18 -4.35 -15.45
CA ASP A 37 5.92 -3.21 -16.01
C ASP A 37 6.59 -2.47 -14.86
N LEU A 38 7.93 -2.46 -14.87
CA LEU A 38 8.72 -1.85 -13.80
C LEU A 38 8.50 -0.33 -13.72
N SER A 39 8.27 0.35 -14.84
CA SER A 39 8.00 1.79 -14.88
C SER A 39 6.64 2.11 -14.26
N VAL A 40 5.61 1.30 -14.55
CA VAL A 40 4.28 1.42 -13.92
C VAL A 40 4.34 1.08 -12.44
N PHE A 41 5.12 0.06 -12.06
CA PHE A 41 5.32 -0.30 -10.67
C PHE A 41 5.95 0.85 -9.88
N ILE A 42 7.13 1.34 -10.31
CA ILE A 42 7.86 2.42 -9.63
C ILE A 42 7.02 3.70 -9.56
N SER A 43 6.37 4.10 -10.67
CA SER A 43 5.50 5.28 -10.67
C SER A 43 4.31 5.13 -9.72
N GLY A 44 3.72 3.94 -9.62
CA GLY A 44 2.66 3.63 -8.66
C GLY A 44 3.13 3.74 -7.21
N VAL A 45 4.30 3.18 -6.87
CA VAL A 45 4.87 3.27 -5.51
C VAL A 45 5.12 4.73 -5.13
N SER A 46 5.80 5.47 -6.00
CA SER A 46 6.18 6.86 -5.74
C SER A 46 4.95 7.75 -5.62
N ALA A 47 4.00 7.66 -6.56
CA ALA A 47 2.78 8.46 -6.53
C ALA A 47 1.93 8.16 -5.28
N ASN A 48 1.68 6.89 -4.97
CA ASN A 48 0.86 6.52 -3.80
C ASN A 48 1.52 6.91 -2.48
N THR A 49 2.85 6.76 -2.37
CA THR A 49 3.60 7.13 -1.17
C THR A 49 3.60 8.64 -0.97
N LEU A 50 3.82 9.42 -2.04
CA LEU A 50 3.79 10.88 -2.00
C LEU A 50 2.39 11.40 -1.65
N LEU A 51 1.33 10.84 -2.24
CA LEU A 51 -0.04 11.21 -1.92
C LEU A 51 -0.36 10.96 -0.44
N ALA A 52 0.05 9.81 0.09
CA ALA A 52 -0.21 9.46 1.47
C ALA A 52 0.59 10.28 2.48
N ALA A 53 1.86 10.56 2.18
CA ALA A 53 2.69 11.47 2.95
C ALA A 53 2.09 12.89 2.94
N GLY A 54 1.63 13.35 1.77
CA GLY A 54 0.94 14.62 1.61
C GLY A 54 -0.35 14.70 2.43
N LEU A 55 -1.20 13.68 2.39
CA LEU A 55 -2.42 13.62 3.21
C LEU A 55 -2.12 13.61 4.70
N THR A 56 -1.12 12.85 5.13
CA THR A 56 -0.70 12.79 6.54
C THR A 56 -0.20 14.16 7.02
N PHE A 57 0.68 14.79 6.21
CA PHE A 57 1.20 16.13 6.50
C PHE A 57 0.11 17.20 6.52
N LEU A 58 -0.83 17.14 5.57
CA LEU A 58 -1.95 18.08 5.51
C LEU A 58 -2.88 17.92 6.71
N GLY A 59 -3.14 16.67 7.13
CA GLY A 59 -3.90 16.37 8.34
C GLY A 59 -3.28 16.98 9.59
N ASP A 60 -1.97 16.80 9.76
CA ASP A 60 -1.24 17.38 10.88
C ASP A 60 -1.29 18.92 10.89
N LYS A 61 -1.26 19.57 9.71
CA LYS A 61 -1.38 21.03 9.59
C LYS A 61 -2.79 21.55 9.87
N LEU A 62 -3.81 20.77 9.54
CA LEU A 62 -5.22 21.11 9.74
C LEU A 62 -5.74 20.70 11.12
N GLY A 63 -4.96 19.95 11.91
CA GLY A 63 -5.38 19.42 13.21
C GLY A 63 -6.43 18.32 13.11
N ILE A 64 -6.48 17.60 11.98
CA ILE A 64 -7.41 16.50 11.73
C ILE A 64 -6.67 15.19 11.43
N ASP A 65 -7.29 14.06 11.72
CA ASP A 65 -6.68 12.73 11.53
C ASP A 65 -6.78 12.21 10.08
N LEU A 66 -6.35 13.02 9.11
CA LEU A 66 -6.43 12.70 7.68
C LEU A 66 -5.57 11.48 7.28
N TYR A 67 -4.57 11.14 8.11
CA TYR A 67 -3.79 9.92 7.93
C TYR A 67 -4.66 8.64 8.01
N LEU A 68 -5.80 8.67 8.72
CA LEU A 68 -6.75 7.56 8.75
C LEU A 68 -7.35 7.30 7.37
N ALA A 69 -7.62 8.34 6.58
CA ALA A 69 -8.10 8.17 5.21
C ALA A 69 -7.06 7.45 4.33
N ALA A 70 -5.78 7.81 4.49
CA ALA A 70 -4.69 7.11 3.80
C ALA A 70 -4.64 5.62 4.22
N ILE A 71 -4.69 5.34 5.53
CA ILE A 71 -4.72 3.96 6.06
C ILE A 71 -5.88 3.16 5.47
N VAL A 72 -7.10 3.72 5.44
CA VAL A 72 -8.29 3.03 4.90
C VAL A 72 -8.11 2.73 3.43
N VAL A 73 -7.66 3.71 2.63
CA VAL A 73 -7.46 3.53 1.19
C VAL A 73 -6.41 2.45 0.91
N PHE A 74 -5.25 2.47 1.59
CA PHE A 74 -4.27 1.40 1.46
C PHE A 74 -4.82 0.05 1.90
N GLY A 75 -5.57 0.00 3.01
CA GLY A 75 -6.20 -1.21 3.51
C GLY A 75 -7.10 -1.85 2.45
N VAL A 76 -7.99 -1.07 1.85
CA VAL A 76 -8.87 -1.55 0.76
C VAL A 76 -8.06 -2.11 -0.40
N ARG A 77 -7.04 -1.38 -0.88
CA ARG A 77 -6.21 -1.86 -2.00
C ARG A 77 -5.42 -3.12 -1.70
N ILE A 78 -4.94 -3.29 -0.47
CA ILE A 78 -4.30 -4.52 0.01
C ILE A 78 -5.27 -5.71 -0.13
N PHE A 79 -6.50 -5.57 0.37
CA PHE A 79 -7.51 -6.64 0.27
C PHE A 79 -7.89 -6.93 -1.19
N GLU A 80 -8.00 -5.90 -2.03
CA GLU A 80 -8.25 -6.09 -3.47
C GLU A 80 -7.12 -6.82 -4.18
N ASN A 81 -5.87 -6.45 -3.91
CA ASN A 81 -4.70 -7.11 -4.47
C ASN A 81 -4.63 -8.57 -4.04
N LEU A 82 -4.88 -8.86 -2.76
CA LEU A 82 -4.98 -10.24 -2.25
C LEU A 82 -6.11 -11.03 -2.92
N ALA A 83 -7.29 -10.43 -3.09
CA ALA A 83 -8.42 -11.10 -3.74
C ALA A 83 -8.10 -11.48 -5.19
N LYS A 84 -7.43 -10.59 -5.94
CA LYS A 84 -6.97 -10.84 -7.32
C LYS A 84 -5.90 -11.92 -7.37
N ILE A 85 -4.86 -11.84 -6.52
CA ILE A 85 -3.81 -12.87 -6.41
C ILE A 85 -4.44 -14.24 -6.13
N ARG A 86 -5.32 -14.32 -5.12
CA ARG A 86 -6.03 -15.57 -4.77
C ARG A 86 -6.78 -16.13 -5.98
N ARG A 87 -7.51 -15.29 -6.71
CA ARG A 87 -8.28 -15.70 -7.90
C ARG A 87 -7.36 -16.21 -9.03
N LEU A 88 -6.24 -15.54 -9.27
CA LEU A 88 -5.26 -15.96 -10.29
C LEU A 88 -4.63 -17.31 -9.94
N LEU A 89 -4.24 -17.49 -8.67
CA LEU A 89 -3.68 -18.75 -8.20
C LEU A 89 -4.70 -19.88 -8.33
N LEU A 90 -5.92 -19.70 -7.81
CA LEU A 90 -6.98 -20.71 -7.92
C LEU A 90 -7.29 -21.01 -9.39
N GLY A 91 -7.51 -19.99 -10.23
CA GLY A 91 -7.80 -20.18 -11.65
C GLY A 91 -6.73 -21.00 -12.39
N ARG A 92 -5.47 -20.91 -11.97
CA ARG A 92 -4.37 -21.73 -12.49
C ARG A 92 -4.39 -23.17 -11.97
N PHE A 93 -4.78 -23.40 -10.72
CA PHE A 93 -4.90 -24.76 -10.14
C PHE A 93 -6.09 -25.56 -10.71
N TRP A 94 -7.19 -24.90 -11.07
CA TRP A 94 -8.37 -25.57 -11.66
C TRP A 94 -8.27 -25.77 -13.19
N ALA A 95 -7.24 -25.23 -13.83
CA ALA A 95 -6.98 -25.37 -15.28
C ALA A 95 -5.96 -26.48 -15.62
N THR A 96 -5.52 -27.27 -14.64
CA THR A 96 -4.69 -28.49 -14.81
C THR A 96 -5.56 -29.71 -14.50
#